data_AF-A0A943P1I3-F1
#
_entry.id   AF-A0A943P1I3-F1
#
_cell.length_a   1.000
_cell.length_b   1.000
_cell.length_c   1.000
_cell.angle_alpha   90.00
_cell.angle_beta   90.00
_cell.angle_gamma   90.00
#
_symmetry.space_group_name_H-M   'P 1'
#
loop_
_entity.id
_entity.type
_entity.pdbx_description
1 polymer ?
#
loop_
_entity_poly.entity_id
_entity_poly.type
_entity_poly.pdbx_seq_one_letter_code
_entity_poly.pdbx_strand_id
1 'polypeptide(L)'
;MKDRSAVSTLKGYFYQFDFTILQLLKLEHMTDKIMVEGIEDVDVTSADNKIAIQCKYYEGTEYSHSVISEAVKYLLVDFAERKNNGKNKKIILY
;
A
#
# COMPACT_ATOMS: atom_id res chain seq x y z
N MET A 1 -26.10 -12.82 -6.92
CA MET A 1 -25.28 -11.63 -6.56
C MET A 1 -24.29 -11.95 -5.43
N LYS A 2 -23.61 -13.11 -5.48
CA LYS A 2 -22.79 -13.63 -4.36
C LYS A 2 -21.31 -13.91 -4.72
N ASP A 3 -20.89 -13.70 -5.98
CA ASP A 3 -19.53 -14.07 -6.44
C ASP A 3 -18.62 -12.91 -6.84
N ARG A 4 -19.13 -11.70 -7.12
CA ARG A 4 -18.27 -10.63 -7.63
C ARG A 4 -17.30 -10.07 -6.59
N SER A 5 -17.72 -9.95 -5.33
CA SER A 5 -16.86 -9.43 -4.27
C SER A 5 -15.70 -10.37 -3.94
N ALA A 6 -15.95 -11.68 -3.85
CA ALA A 6 -14.91 -12.67 -3.57
C ALA A 6 -13.84 -12.72 -4.69
N VAL A 7 -14.27 -12.61 -5.95
CA VAL A 7 -13.36 -12.57 -7.10
C VAL A 7 -12.50 -11.30 -7.09
N SER A 8 -13.07 -10.12 -6.83
CA SER A 8 -12.29 -8.88 -6.75
C SER A 8 -11.32 -8.88 -5.58
N THR A 9 -11.72 -9.40 -4.41
CA THR A 9 -10.82 -9.57 -3.27
C THR A 9 -9.67 -10.52 -3.59
N LEU A 10 -9.96 -11.67 -4.21
CA LEU A 10 -8.93 -12.63 -4.62
C LEU A 10 -7.91 -12.02 -5.60
N LYS A 11 -8.38 -11.19 -6.54
CA LYS A 11 -7.51 -10.46 -7.46
C LYS A 11 -6.67 -9.39 -6.76
N GLY A 12 -7.24 -8.70 -5.77
CA GLY A 12 -6.49 -7.77 -4.91
C GLY A 12 -5.35 -8.47 -4.16
N TYR A 13 -5.58 -9.70 -3.68
CA TYR A 13 -4.52 -10.51 -3.08
C TYR A 13 -3.42 -10.89 -4.07
N PHE A 14 -3.77 -11.31 -5.29
CA PHE A 14 -2.77 -11.59 -6.33
C PHE A 14 -1.95 -10.34 -6.66
N TYR A 15 -2.60 -9.17 -6.76
CA TYR A 15 -1.92 -7.91 -6.96
C TYR A 15 -0.94 -7.57 -5.83
N GLN A 16 -1.36 -7.69 -4.56
CA GLN A 16 -0.49 -7.48 -3.39
C GLN A 16 0.71 -8.45 -3.41
N PHE A 17 0.48 -9.71 -3.79
CA PHE A 17 1.51 -10.73 -3.87
C PHE A 17 2.54 -10.43 -4.96
N ASP A 18 2.09 -10.16 -6.19
CA ASP A 18 2.96 -9.80 -7.32
C ASP A 18 3.73 -8.50 -7.02
N PHE A 19 3.07 -7.51 -6.44
CA PHE A 19 3.70 -6.27 -6.02
C PHE A 19 4.77 -6.49 -4.97
N THR A 20 4.54 -7.37 -4.00
CA THR A 20 5.52 -7.74 -2.97
C THR A 20 6.78 -8.34 -3.61
N ILE A 21 6.62 -9.23 -4.60
CA ILE A 21 7.75 -9.80 -5.35
C ILE A 21 8.51 -8.68 -6.08
N LEU A 22 7.79 -7.77 -6.74
CA LEU A 22 8.40 -6.63 -7.42
C LEU A 22 9.20 -5.74 -6.46
N GLN A 23 8.69 -5.47 -5.25
CA GLN A 23 9.41 -4.71 -4.24
C GLN A 23 10.65 -5.46 -3.75
N LEU A 24 10.57 -6.78 -3.55
CA LEU A 24 11.72 -7.60 -3.15
C LEU A 24 12.86 -7.49 -4.15
N LEU A 25 12.55 -7.53 -5.45
CA LEU A 25 13.54 -7.39 -6.52
C LEU A 25 14.14 -5.98 -6.61
N LYS A 26 13.49 -4.97 -6.02
CA LYS A 26 13.93 -3.57 -6.01
C LYS A 26 14.71 -3.18 -4.77
N LEU A 27 14.85 -4.07 -3.78
CA LEU A 27 15.62 -3.76 -2.57
C LEU A 27 17.09 -3.50 -2.92
N GLU A 28 17.64 -2.43 -2.33
CA GLU A 28 19.01 -2.00 -2.61
C GLU A 28 20.02 -2.77 -1.74
N HIS A 29 19.61 -3.17 -0.53
CA HIS A 29 20.48 -3.85 0.43
C HIS A 29 19.85 -5.14 0.96
N MET A 30 20.71 -6.13 1.27
CA MET A 30 20.30 -7.40 1.86
C MET A 30 19.72 -7.26 3.28
N THR A 31 19.95 -6.12 3.94
CA THR A 31 19.38 -5.80 5.24
C THR A 31 17.99 -5.18 5.16
N ASP A 32 17.57 -4.72 3.98
CA ASP A 32 16.26 -4.17 3.77
C ASP A 32 15.19 -5.26 3.89
N LYS A 33 13.99 -4.87 4.32
CA LYS A 33 12.92 -5.79 4.65
C LYS A 33 11.63 -5.37 3.99
N ILE A 34 10.84 -6.37 3.62
CA ILE A 34 9.47 -6.19 3.18
C ILE A 34 8.56 -6.94 4.14
N MET A 35 7.48 -6.29 4.52
CA MET A 35 6.46 -6.83 5.38
C MET A 35 5.10 -6.67 4.71
N VAL A 36 4.38 -7.76 4.55
CA VAL A 36 3.00 -7.75 4.07
C VAL A 36 2.11 -7.60 5.30
N GLU A 37 1.50 -6.42 5.48
CA GLU A 37 0.60 -6.14 6.61
C GLU A 37 -0.84 -6.18 6.10
N GLY A 38 -1.70 -7.03 6.68
CA GLY A 38 -3.12 -7.03 6.32
C GLY A 38 -3.42 -7.19 4.82
N ILE A 39 -4.55 -6.63 4.39
CA ILE A 39 -5.03 -6.68 2.99
C ILE A 39 -4.62 -5.39 2.31
N GLU A 40 -4.04 -5.49 1.10
CA GLU A 40 -3.67 -4.32 0.29
C GLU A 40 -2.66 -3.38 0.98
N ASP A 41 -1.81 -3.90 1.84
CA ASP A 41 -0.83 -3.11 2.59
C ASP A 41 0.53 -3.84 2.65
N VAL A 42 1.58 -3.12 2.27
CA VAL A 42 2.96 -3.59 2.13
C VAL A 42 3.89 -2.50 2.65
N ASP A 43 4.68 -2.84 3.65
CA ASP A 43 5.70 -1.97 4.23
C ASP A 43 7.09 -2.35 3.70
N VAL A 44 7.88 -1.35 3.28
CA VAL A 44 9.30 -1.51 2.94
C VAL A 44 10.13 -0.77 3.99
N THR A 45 11.11 -1.44 4.59
CA THR A 45 11.97 -0.87 5.63
C THR A 45 13.43 -1.00 5.24
N SER A 46 14.15 0.12 5.22
CA SER A 46 15.61 0.19 5.13
C SER A 46 16.20 0.71 6.44
N ALA A 47 17.53 0.86 6.51
CA ALA A 47 18.21 1.39 7.69
C ALA A 47 17.71 2.80 8.08
N ASP A 48 17.42 3.65 7.10
CA ASP A 48 17.10 5.07 7.33
C ASP A 48 15.62 5.38 7.15
N ASN A 49 14.87 4.51 6.48
CA ASN A 49 13.52 4.83 6.02
C ASN A 49 12.54 3.68 6.24
N LYS A 50 11.30 4.06 6.55
CA LYS A 50 10.15 3.18 6.48
C LYS A 50 9.14 3.76 5.48
N ILE A 51 8.76 2.96 4.50
CA ILE A 51 7.79 3.30 3.46
C ILE A 51 6.57 2.41 3.68
N ALA A 52 5.41 3.02 3.90
CA ALA A 52 4.12 2.33 3.82
C ALA A 52 3.56 2.41 2.41
N ILE A 53 3.06 1.29 1.91
CA ILE A 53 2.47 1.21 0.59
C ILE A 53 1.08 0.58 0.69
N GLN A 54 0.06 1.36 0.36
CA GLN A 54 -1.31 0.86 0.23
C GLN A 54 -1.57 0.52 -1.23
N CYS A 55 -1.80 -0.75 -1.54
CA CYS A 55 -1.97 -1.31 -2.87
C CYS A 55 -3.45 -1.45 -3.20
N LYS A 56 -4.11 -0.45 -3.79
CA LYS A 56 -5.56 -0.50 -4.06
C LYS A 56 -5.85 -1.17 -5.39
N TYR A 57 -6.43 -2.37 -5.36
CA TYR A 57 -6.82 -3.06 -6.58
C TYR A 57 -8.19 -2.61 -7.09
N TYR A 58 -8.20 -1.93 -8.24
CA TYR A 58 -9.42 -1.54 -8.94
C TYR A 58 -9.55 -2.33 -10.24
N GLU A 59 -10.35 -3.39 -10.22
CA GLU A 59 -10.64 -4.16 -11.43
C GLU A 59 -11.43 -3.30 -12.43
N GLY A 60 -10.82 -2.96 -13.57
CA GLY A 60 -11.54 -2.48 -14.74
C GLY A 60 -12.22 -1.12 -14.61
N THR A 61 -11.82 -0.27 -13.65
CA THR A 61 -12.27 1.12 -13.60
C THR A 61 -11.15 2.06 -14.03
N GLU A 62 -11.46 2.99 -14.93
CA GLU A 62 -10.61 4.17 -15.11
C GLU A 62 -10.46 4.92 -13.77
N TYR A 63 -9.34 5.60 -13.61
CA TYR A 63 -9.06 6.41 -12.42
C TYR A 63 -10.26 7.30 -12.07
N SER A 64 -10.69 7.24 -10.81
CA SER A 64 -11.81 8.03 -10.30
C SER A 64 -11.43 8.74 -9.01
N HIS A 65 -11.49 10.07 -9.03
CA HIS A 65 -11.18 10.92 -7.88
C HIS A 65 -12.03 10.57 -6.65
N SER A 66 -13.32 10.26 -6.84
CA SER A 66 -14.20 9.94 -5.71
C SER A 66 -13.77 8.64 -5.02
N VAL A 67 -13.38 7.65 -5.81
CA VAL A 67 -12.98 6.31 -5.36
C VAL A 67 -11.69 6.34 -4.55
N ILE A 68 -10.72 7.17 -4.91
CA ILE A 68 -9.44 7.26 -4.18
C ILE A 68 -9.45 8.33 -3.06
N SER A 69 -10.43 9.24 -3.06
CA SER A 69 -10.44 10.41 -2.17
C SER A 69 -10.40 10.04 -0.69
N GLU A 70 -11.06 8.95 -0.31
CA GLU A 70 -11.10 8.48 1.08
C GLU A 70 -9.75 7.95 1.53
N ALA A 71 -9.11 7.10 0.72
CA ALA A 71 -7.75 6.61 0.99
C ALA A 71 -6.77 7.78 1.12
N VAL A 72 -6.80 8.75 0.20
CA VAL A 72 -5.94 9.93 0.26
C VAL A 72 -6.17 10.74 1.54
N LYS A 73 -7.42 10.91 1.98
CA LYS A 73 -7.72 11.61 3.25
C LYS A 73 -7.10 10.89 4.44
N TYR A 74 -7.22 9.56 4.51
CA TYR A 74 -6.59 8.79 5.59
C TYR A 74 -5.06 8.97 5.61
N LEU A 75 -4.43 8.93 4.42
CA LEU A 75 -2.99 9.18 4.30
C LEU A 75 -2.58 10.59 4.76
N LEU A 76 -3.39 11.60 4.43
CA LEU A 76 -3.14 12.99 4.83
C LEU A 76 -3.30 13.20 6.35
N VAL A 77 -4.33 12.60 6.96
CA VAL A 77 -4.55 12.67 8.42
C VAL A 77 -3.38 12.02 9.15
N ASP A 78 -3.01 10.80 8.77
CA ASP A 78 -1.89 10.06 9.34
C ASP A 78 -0.55 10.80 9.16
N PHE A 79 -0.33 11.43 7.99
CA PHE A 79 0.82 12.30 7.78
C PHE A 79 0.84 13.51 8.73
N ALA A 80 -0.29 14.21 8.87
CA ALA A 80 -0.40 15.38 9.74
C ALA A 80 -0.16 15.03 11.22
N GLU A 81 -0.74 13.93 11.69
CA GLU A 81 -0.53 13.42 13.05
C GLU A 81 0.93 13.07 13.32
N ARG A 82 1.59 12.38 12.38
CA ARG A 82 3.02 12.03 12.54
C ARG A 82 3.94 13.22 12.49
N LYS A 83 3.64 14.21 11.63
CA LYS A 83 4.41 15.47 11.57
C LYS A 83 4.38 16.20 12.92
N ASN A 84 3.22 16.24 13.58
CA ASN A 84 3.09 16.84 14.92
C ASN A 84 3.85 16.06 16.01
N ASN A 85 4.00 14.74 15.82
CA ASN A 85 4.67 13.85 16.76
C ASN A 85 6.16 13.59 16.44
N GLY A 86 6.75 14.27 15.45
CA GLY A 86 8.16 14.14 15.09
C GLY A 86 8.55 12.80 14.45
N LYS A 87 7.59 12.04 13.90
CA LYS A 87 7.85 10.74 13.25
C LYS A 87 7.92 10.90 11.73
N ASN A 88 8.99 10.39 11.12
CA ASN A 88 9.15 10.38 9.65
C ASN A 88 8.84 8.98 9.09
N LYS A 89 7.71 8.84 8.39
CA LYS A 89 7.35 7.67 7.56
C LYS A 89 6.86 8.19 6.20
N LYS A 90 7.39 7.65 5.11
CA LYS A 90 6.88 7.95 3.76
C LYS A 90 5.67 7.05 3.50
N ILE A 91 4.60 7.60 2.93
CA ILE A 91 3.45 6.80 2.50
C ILE A 91 3.26 6.97 0.99
N ILE A 92 2.91 5.88 0.33
CA ILE A 92 2.62 5.83 -1.10
C ILE A 92 1.30 5.08 -1.30
N LEU A 93 0.41 5.64 -2.13
CA LEU A 93 -0.78 4.97 -2.63
C LEU A 93 -0.45 4.42 -4.02
N TYR A 94 -0.66 3.11 -4.22
CA TYR A 94 -0.31 2.39 -5.45
C TYR A 94 -1.52 1.65 -6.01
#